data_AF-A0A7C5TZD0-F1
#
_entry.id   AF-A0A7C5TZD0-F1
#
_cell.length_a   1.000
_cell.length_b   1.000
_cell.length_c   1.000
_cell.angle_alpha   90.00
_cell.angle_beta   90.00
_cell.angle_gamma   90.00
#
_symmetry.space_group_name_H-M   'P 1'
#
loop_
_entity.id
_entity.type
_entity.pdbx_description
1 polymer ?
#
loop_
_entity_poly.entity_id
_entity_poly.type
_entity_poly.pdbx_seq_one_letter_code
_entity_poly.pdbx_strand_id
1 'polypeptide(L)' 'MSTSGKPREIYIPVHALPSCSERSECPYFEVVEYGKEPGVACIAYCKVTERYLTRSAAKKCIAYWTTCPFKQYADHQLTS' A
#
# COMPACT_ATOMS: atom_id res chain seq x y z
N MET A 1 -5.38 -4.67 -23.97
CA MET A 1 -5.73 -4.55 -22.54
C MET A 1 -4.43 -4.56 -21.75
N SER A 2 -3.86 -3.38 -21.49
CA SER A 2 -2.59 -3.25 -20.77
C SER A 2 -2.84 -3.47 -19.28
N THR A 3 -2.50 -4.66 -18.78
CA THR A 3 -2.37 -4.87 -17.34
C THR A 3 -1.17 -4.06 -16.87
N SER A 4 -1.44 -2.85 -16.35
CA SER A 4 -0.46 -2.01 -15.68
C SER A 4 -0.01 -2.75 -14.42
N GLY A 5 0.97 -3.64 -14.59
CA GLY A 5 1.50 -4.48 -13.55
C GLY A 5 2.22 -3.61 -12.52
N LYS A 6 1.61 -3.48 -11.34
CA LYS A 6 2.22 -2.86 -10.15
C LYS A 6 3.72 -3.28 -10.04
N PRO A 7 4.64 -2.34 -9.74
CA PRO A 7 6.08 -2.51 -9.93
C PRO A 7 6.68 -3.79 -9.29
N ARG A 8 7.58 -4.44 -10.01
CA ARG A 8 7.85 -5.89 -9.94
C ARG A 8 8.71 -6.43 -8.79
N GLU A 9 9.22 -5.63 -7.85
CA GLU A 9 10.10 -6.16 -6.78
C GLU A 9 9.46 -6.08 -5.40
N ILE A 10 8.62 -7.09 -5.11
CA ILE A 10 8.15 -7.37 -3.77
C ILE A 10 9.15 -8.29 -3.08
N TYR A 11 9.70 -7.85 -1.95
CA TYR A 11 10.45 -8.71 -1.05
C TYR A 11 9.60 -9.06 0.17
N ILE A 12 9.09 -10.30 0.21
CA ILE A 12 8.10 -10.77 1.18
C ILE A 12 8.50 -10.50 2.64
N PRO A 13 9.73 -10.77 3.11
CA PRO A 13 10.10 -10.52 4.50
C PRO A 13 9.98 -9.05 4.93
N VAL A 14 10.04 -8.12 3.98
CA VAL A 14 9.96 -6.66 4.22
C VAL A 14 8.54 -6.12 3.98
N HIS A 15 7.79 -6.70 3.05
CA HIS A 15 6.51 -6.17 2.57
C HIS A 15 5.29 -6.88 3.14
N ALA A 16 5.42 -8.16 3.54
CA ALA A 16 4.30 -8.92 4.08
C ALA A 16 3.79 -8.28 5.38
N LEU A 17 2.49 -8.03 5.40
CA LEU A 17 1.77 -7.60 6.59
C LEU A 17 1.63 -8.79 7.55
N PRO A 18 1.65 -8.55 8.88
CA PRO A 18 1.41 -9.60 9.86
C PRO A 18 0.01 -10.24 9.76
N SER A 19 -0.97 -9.44 9.31
CA SER A 19 -2.34 -9.87 9.09
C SER A 19 -2.93 -9.18 7.87
N CYS A 20 -3.76 -9.89 7.12
CA CYS A 20 -4.58 -9.33 6.05
C CYS A 20 -5.67 -8.38 6.55
N SER A 21 -5.90 -8.27 7.87
CA SER A 21 -6.83 -7.32 8.48
C SER A 21 -6.23 -5.93 8.73
N GLU A 22 -4.92 -5.75 8.57
CA GLU A 22 -4.26 -4.44 8.70
C GLU A 22 -4.83 -3.48 7.62
N ARG A 23 -5.49 -2.42 8.05
CA ARG A 23 -6.16 -1.44 7.20
C ARG A 23 -5.86 -0.03 7.71
N SER A 24 -5.65 0.90 6.78
CA SER A 24 -5.59 2.34 7.06
C SER A 24 -6.90 2.98 6.59
N GLU A 25 -7.34 4.03 7.27
CA GLU A 25 -8.44 4.89 6.81
C GLU A 25 -8.02 5.84 5.67
N CYS A 26 -6.73 5.83 5.30
CA CYS A 26 -6.26 6.57 4.14
C CYS A 26 -6.98 6.12 2.86
N PRO A 27 -7.60 7.03 2.08
CA PRO A 27 -8.31 6.67 0.84
C PRO A 27 -7.38 6.11 -0.24
N TYR A 28 -6.07 6.33 -0.10
CA TYR A 28 -5.04 5.88 -1.03
C TYR A 28 -4.35 4.57 -0.63
N PHE A 29 -4.70 4.01 0.53
CA PHE A 29 -4.15 2.74 0.99
C PHE A 29 -4.99 1.56 0.48
N GLU A 30 -4.32 0.54 -0.04
CA GLU A 30 -4.93 -0.70 -0.51
C GLU A 30 -4.15 -1.88 0.07
N VAL A 31 -4.84 -2.99 0.37
CA VAL A 31 -4.16 -4.26 0.66
C VAL A 31 -4.41 -5.20 -0.50
N VAL A 32 -3.32 -5.77 -1.01
CA VAL A 32 -3.33 -6.74 -2.09
C VAL A 32 -2.86 -8.09 -1.58
N GLU A 33 -3.43 -9.16 -2.12
CA GLU A 33 -2.91 -10.50 -1.96
C GLU A 33 -1.80 -10.75 -2.97
N TYR A 34 -0.73 -11.41 -2.52
CA TYR A 34 0.44 -11.71 -3.33
C TYR A 34 0.92 -13.14 -3.06
N GLY A 35 1.11 -13.91 -4.11
CA GLY A 35 1.53 -15.31 -4.05
C GLY A 35 0.48 -16.28 -4.57
N LYS A 36 0.68 -17.57 -4.32
CA LYS A 36 -0.26 -18.66 -4.60
C LYS A 36 -0.42 -19.52 -3.34
N GLU A 37 -1.58 -20.14 -3.18
CA GLU A 37 -1.82 -21.04 -2.04
C GLU A 37 -0.79 -22.19 -1.98
N PRO A 38 -0.40 -22.63 -0.76
CA PRO A 38 -0.82 -22.18 0.57
C PRO A 38 -0.03 -20.96 1.13
N GLY A 39 0.68 -20.20 0.28
CA GLY A 39 1.58 -19.11 0.69
C GLY A 39 1.15 -17.70 0.29
N VAL A 40 -0.16 -17.40 0.31
CA VAL A 40 -0.67 -16.06 0.00
C VAL A 40 -0.28 -15.09 1.12
N ALA A 41 0.40 -14.01 0.77
CA ALA A 41 0.77 -12.92 1.67
C ALA A 41 -0.02 -11.65 1.35
N CYS A 42 -0.42 -10.91 2.37
CA CYS A 42 -1.04 -9.60 2.20
C CYS A 42 0.00 -8.49 2.25
N ILE A 43 -0.09 -7.56 1.30
CA ILE A 43 0.88 -6.48 1.12
C ILE A 43 0.12 -5.16 0.99
N ALA A 44 0.64 -4.12 1.64
CA ALA A 44 0.10 -2.78 1.51
C ALA A 44 0.59 -2.10 0.23
N TYR A 45 -0.28 -1.35 -0.43
CA TYR A 45 0.00 -0.56 -1.62
C TYR A 45 -0.48 0.87 -1.43
N CYS A 46 0.35 1.83 -1.81
CA CYS A 46 -0.01 3.25 -1.82
C CYS A 46 -0.30 3.67 -3.26
N LYS A 47 -1.55 4.08 -3.51
CA LYS A 47 -2.01 4.53 -4.83
C LYS A 47 -1.38 5.86 -5.26
N VAL A 48 -0.99 6.73 -4.32
CA VAL A 48 -0.34 8.00 -4.66
C VAL A 48 1.06 7.79 -5.21
N THR A 49 1.86 6.98 -4.52
CA THR A 49 3.26 6.75 -4.90
C THR A 49 3.42 5.59 -5.87
N GLU A 50 2.32 4.91 -6.22
CA GLU A 50 2.25 3.71 -7.05
C GLU A 50 3.25 2.60 -6.62
N ARG A 51 3.37 2.40 -5.30
CA ARG A 51 4.39 1.50 -4.72
C ARG A 51 3.81 0.61 -3.65
N TYR A 52 4.37 -0.59 -3.56
CA TYR A 52 4.20 -1.45 -2.38
C TYR A 52 4.90 -0.83 -1.18
N LEU A 53 4.21 -0.85 -0.05
CA LEU A 53 4.73 -0.34 1.21
C LEU A 53 5.43 -1.46 1.97
N THR A 54 6.59 -1.14 2.55
CA THR A 54 7.19 -1.99 3.57
C THR A 54 6.25 -2.09 4.77
N ARG A 55 6.35 -3.16 5.56
CA ARG A 55 5.56 -3.35 6.79
C ARG A 55 5.65 -2.13 7.72
N SER A 56 6.82 -1.54 7.86
CA SER A 56 7.03 -0.32 8.66
C SER A 56 6.32 0.90 8.08
N ALA A 57 6.33 1.06 6.75
CA ALA A 57 5.64 2.17 6.09
C ALA A 57 4.11 2.00 6.18
N ALA A 58 3.61 0.77 6.05
CA ALA A 58 2.20 0.46 6.24
C ALA A 58 1.73 0.85 7.65
N LYS A 59 2.47 0.47 8.70
CA LYS A 59 2.17 0.88 10.08
C LYS A 59 2.13 2.40 10.26
N LYS A 60 3.09 3.13 9.67
CA LYS A 60 3.09 4.60 9.69
C LYS A 60 1.88 5.17 8.96
N CYS A 61 1.48 4.58 7.83
CA CYS A 61 0.29 4.98 7.11
C CYS A 61 -0.98 4.78 7.95
N ILE A 62 -1.13 3.63 8.61
CA ILE A 62 -2.27 3.35 9.50
C ILE A 62 -2.35 4.39 10.63
N ALA A 63 -1.24 4.66 11.31
CA ALA A 63 -1.24 5.57 12.46
C ALA A 63 -1.32 7.06 12.11
N TYR A 64 -0.76 7.49 10.97
CA TYR A 64 -0.51 8.90 10.66
C TYR A 64 -0.99 9.32 9.26
N TRP A 65 -2.02 8.67 8.72
CA TRP A 65 -2.49 8.97 7.36
C TRP A 65 -3.00 10.41 7.20
N THR A 66 -3.57 11.00 8.25
CA THR A 66 -4.14 12.36 8.23
C THR A 66 -3.07 13.44 7.97
N THR A 67 -1.84 13.19 8.42
CA THR A 67 -0.68 14.08 8.25
C THR A 67 0.29 13.57 7.18
N CYS A 68 -0.13 12.62 6.35
CA CYS A 68 0.73 12.06 5.31
C CYS A 68 0.96 13.10 4.19
N PRO A 69 2.22 13.49 3.90
CA PRO A 69 2.50 14.51 2.89
C PRO A 69 2.11 14.05 1.48
N PHE A 70 2.21 12.75 1.19
CA PHE A 70 1.78 12.19 -0.09
C PHE A 70 0.27 12.30 -0.28
N LYS A 71 -0.51 12.06 0.80
CA LYS A 71 -1.97 12.22 0.75
C LYS A 71 -2.33 13.67 0.46
N GLN A 72 -1.74 14.62 1.19
CA GLN A 72 -2.00 16.05 1.00
C GLN A 72 -1.69 16.48 -0.43
N TYR A 73 -0.53 16.06 -0.96
CA TYR A 73 -0.16 16.33 -2.35
C TYR A 73 -1.21 15.81 -3.34
N ALA A 74 -1.65 14.55 -3.17
CA ALA A 74 -2.66 13.96 -4.04
C ALA A 74 -4.03 14.66 -3.94
N ASP A 75 -4.46 15.02 -2.73
CA ASP A 75 -5.71 15.76 -2.51
C ASP A 75 -5.67 17.12 -3.24
N HIS A 76 -4.55 17.84 -3.17
CA HIS A 76 -4.36 19.12 -3.86
C HIS A 76 -4.44 19.01 -5.39
N GLN A 77 -3.87 17.94 -5.96
CA GLN A 77 -3.93 17.69 -7.40
C GLN A 77 -5.34 17.38 -7.91
N LEU A 78 -6.20 16.79 -7.07
CA LEU A 78 -7.60 16.50 -7.44
C LEU A 78 -8.51 17.73 -7.37
N THR A 79 -8.10 18.76 -6.64
CA THR A 79 -8.84 20.03 -6.50
C THR A 79 -8.41 21.12 -7.49
N SER A 80 -7.37 20.87 -8.29
CA SER A 80 -6.87 21.78 -9.34
C SER A 80 -7.40 21.36 -10.70
#